data_AF-A0A2W0BT22-F1
#
_entry.id   AF-A0A2W0BT22-F1
#
_cell.length_a   1.000
_cell.length_b   1.000
_cell.length_c   1.000
_cell.angle_alpha   90.00
_cell.angle_beta   90.00
_cell.angle_gamma   90.00
#
_symmetry.space_group_name_H-M   'P 1'
#
loop_
_entity.id
_entity.type
_entity.pdbx_description
1 polymer ?
#
loop_
_entity_poly.entity_id
_entity_poly.type
_entity_poly.pdbx_seq_one_letter_code
_entity_poly.pdbx_strand_id
1 'polypeptide(L)'
;MSAGNVNHWRIASWFLLMLLASLIFLGAHAQTEQSMRRIEAQEFILKDNSGHVRARLGMNHDQSSIELYDENGSVVWRSPSGSKIKPVEVH
;
A
#
# COMPACT_ATOMS: atom_id res chain seq x y z
N MET A 1 4.89 -48.31 -40.41
CA MET A 1 4.89 -47.02 -39.69
C MET A 1 3.51 -46.41 -39.89
N SER A 2 2.64 -46.43 -38.88
CA SER A 2 1.23 -46.01 -39.01
C SER A 2 1.12 -44.49 -38.86
N ALA A 3 0.72 -43.79 -39.91
CA ALA A 3 0.38 -42.38 -39.84
C ALA A 3 -1.04 -42.24 -39.28
N GLY A 4 -1.14 -41.96 -37.98
CA GLY A 4 -2.42 -41.72 -37.32
C GLY A 4 -3.11 -40.50 -37.93
N ASN A 5 -4.36 -40.67 -38.37
CA ASN A 5 -5.24 -39.58 -38.79
C ASN A 5 -5.36 -38.57 -37.64
N VAL A 6 -4.75 -37.40 -37.83
CA VAL A 6 -4.88 -36.30 -36.88
C VAL A 6 -6.21 -35.63 -37.18
N ASN A 7 -7.19 -35.81 -36.29
CA ASN A 7 -8.49 -35.18 -36.43
C ASN A 7 -8.30 -33.65 -36.29
N HIS A 8 -8.15 -32.96 -37.41
CA HIS A 8 -7.97 -31.51 -37.50
C HIS A 8 -9.05 -30.73 -36.74
N TRP A 9 -10.25 -31.31 -36.63
CA TRP A 9 -11.35 -30.76 -35.84
C TRP A 9 -11.06 -30.75 -34.34
N ARG A 10 -10.41 -31.80 -33.81
CA ARG A 10 -9.96 -31.84 -32.41
C ARG A 10 -8.89 -30.77 -32.18
N ILE A 11 -7.93 -30.65 -33.09
CA ILE A 11 -6.86 -29.65 -33.01
C ILE A 11 -7.45 -28.23 -32.98
N ALA A 12 -8.40 -27.94 -33.86
CA ALA A 12 -9.08 -26.64 -33.88
C ALA A 12 -9.81 -26.33 -32.55
N SER A 13 -10.49 -27.32 -31.96
CA SER A 13 -11.12 -27.16 -30.64
C SER A 13 -10.09 -26.87 -29.53
N TRP A 14 -8.94 -27.56 -29.53
CA TRP A 14 -7.87 -27.29 -28.56
C TRP A 14 -7.29 -25.89 -28.73
N PHE A 15 -7.08 -25.42 -29.96
CA PHE A 15 -6.63 -24.06 -30.23
C PHE A 15 -7.64 -23.01 -29.76
N LEU A 16 -8.94 -23.24 -29.98
CA LEU A 16 -9.99 -22.33 -29.52
C LEU A 16 -10.06 -22.27 -28.00
N LEU A 17 -9.96 -23.41 -27.31
CA LEU A 17 -9.93 -23.46 -25.85
C LEU A 17 -8.70 -22.75 -25.27
N MET A 18 -7.53 -22.91 -25.90
CA MET A 18 -6.31 -22.19 -25.53
C MET A 18 -6.45 -20.67 -25.71
N LEU A 19 -7.04 -20.22 -26.81
CA LEU A 19 -7.32 -18.80 -27.05
C LEU A 19 -8.30 -18.23 -26.01
N LEU A 20 -9.36 -18.97 -25.70
CA LEU A 20 -10.35 -18.55 -24.71
C LEU A 20 -9.74 -18.44 -23.32
N ALA A 21 -8.90 -19.42 -22.93
CA ALA A 21 -8.16 -19.38 -21.68
C ALA A 21 -7.22 -18.16 -21.63
N SER A 22 -6.48 -17.88 -22.71
CA SER A 22 -5.57 -16.72 -22.79
C SER A 22 -6.30 -15.39 -22.59
N LEU A 23 -7.49 -15.22 -23.15
CA LEU A 23 -8.33 -14.02 -22.97
C LEU A 23 -8.79 -13.85 -21.51
N ILE A 24 -9.13 -14.95 -20.83
CA ILE A 24 -9.52 -14.93 -19.41
C ILE A 24 -8.32 -14.53 -18.53
N PHE A 25 -7.14 -15.11 -18.77
CA PHE A 25 -5.92 -14.76 -18.04
C PHE A 25 -5.52 -13.29 -18.25
N LEU A 26 -5.66 -12.75 -19.47
CA LEU A 26 -5.34 -11.34 -19.75
C LEU A 26 -6.30 -10.37 -19.02
N GLY A 27 -7.57 -10.73 -18.88
CA GLY A 27 -8.56 -9.95 -18.13
C GLY A 27 -8.40 -10.04 -16.60
N ALA A 28 -7.97 -11.19 -16.08
CA ALA A 28 -7.81 -11.41 -14.64
C ALA A 28 -6.62 -10.65 -14.02
N HIS A 29 -5.61 -10.27 -14.81
CA HIS A 29 -4.47 -9.48 -14.34
C HIS A 29 -4.73 -7.97 -14.27
N ALA A 30 -5.84 -7.47 -14.84
CA ALA A 30 -6.18 -6.04 -14.85
C ALA A 30 -6.71 -5.52 -13.50
N GLN A 31 -6.93 -6.41 -12.52
CA GLN A 31 -7.40 -6.05 -11.18
C GLN A 31 -6.30 -6.21 -10.14
N THR A 32 -5.12 -5.65 -10.41
CA THR A 32 -4.22 -5.29 -9.32
C THR A 32 -4.55 -3.86 -8.92
N GLU A 33 -5.72 -3.68 -8.28
CA GLU A 33 -5.86 -2.54 -7.39
C GLU A 33 -4.71 -2.64 -6.41
N GLN A 34 -3.76 -1.71 -6.53
CA GLN A 34 -2.71 -1.55 -5.55
C GLN A 34 -3.43 -1.29 -4.23
N SER A 35 -3.63 -2.35 -3.44
CA SER A 35 -4.24 -2.20 -2.13
C SER A 35 -3.34 -1.24 -1.38
N MET A 36 -3.90 -0.08 -1.05
CA MET A 36 -3.19 0.93 -0.28
C MET A 36 -2.68 0.22 0.97
N ARG A 37 -1.36 0.06 1.08
CA ARG A 37 -0.77 -0.62 2.24
C ARG A 37 -1.00 0.27 3.46
N ARG A 38 -2.04 -0.05 4.21
CA ARG A 38 -2.31 0.58 5.51
C ARG A 38 -1.32 0.01 6.52
N ILE A 39 -0.62 0.90 7.22
CA ILE A 39 0.23 0.55 8.35
C ILE A 39 -0.44 1.14 9.58
N GLU A 40 -0.78 0.28 10.54
CA GLU A 40 -1.31 0.67 11.84
C GLU A 40 -0.19 0.50 12.87
N ALA A 41 0.09 1.57 13.61
CA ALA A 41 1.11 1.58 14.64
C ALA A 41 0.66 2.47 15.81
N GLN A 42 1.14 2.16 17.01
CA GLN A 42 0.91 3.01 18.19
C GLN A 42 1.75 4.29 18.13
N GLU A 43 2.93 4.22 17.51
CA GLU A 43 3.84 5.34 17.35
C GLU A 43 4.71 5.16 16.11
N PHE A 44 4.94 6.25 15.38
CA PHE A 44 5.96 6.38 14.36
C PHE A 44 7.07 7.31 14.86
N ILE A 45 8.31 6.84 14.82
CA ILE A 45 9.49 7.60 15.26
C ILE A 45 10.41 7.80 14.05
N LEU A 46 10.68 9.06 13.70
CA LEU A 46 11.73 9.41 12.74
C LEU A 46 13.03 9.60 13.50
N LYS A 47 14.08 8.87 13.09
CA LYS A 47 15.45 9.05 13.57
C LYS A 47 16.35 9.52 12.45
N ASP A 48 17.36 10.32 12.77
CA ASP A 48 18.43 10.66 11.83
C ASP A 48 19.48 9.54 11.70
N ASN A 49 20.52 9.76 10.89
CA ASN A 49 21.59 8.80 10.65
C ASN A 49 22.43 8.46 11.91
N SER A 50 22.37 9.31 12.93
CA SER A 50 23.09 9.19 14.19
C SER A 50 22.22 8.53 15.26
N GLY A 51 20.96 8.24 14.93
CA GLY A 51 19.98 7.60 15.82
C GLY A 51 19.18 8.59 16.67
N HIS A 52 19.35 9.89 16.52
CA HIS A 52 18.60 10.89 17.27
C HIS A 52 17.17 11.01 16.75
N VAL A 53 16.20 11.13 17.64
CA VAL A 53 14.80 11.31 17.28
C VAL A 53 14.58 12.73 16.74
N ARG A 54 13.98 12.82 15.56
CA ARG A 54 13.66 14.09 14.86
C ARG A 54 12.17 14.33 14.70
N ALA A 55 11.36 13.28 14.75
CA ALA A 55 9.91 13.41 14.83
C ALA A 55 9.26 12.22 15.54
N ARG A 56 8.09 12.46 16.13
CA ARG A 56 7.20 11.43 16.68
C ARG A 56 5.77 11.70 16.22
N LEU A 57 5.07 10.65 15.80
CA LEU A 57 3.63 10.68 15.52
C LEU A 57 2.98 9.55 16.32
N GLY A 58 2.11 9.87 17.26
CA GLY A 58 1.51 8.89 18.16
C GLY A 58 0.52 9.53 19.13
N MET A 59 0.21 8.81 20.21
CA MET A 59 -0.68 9.29 21.26
C MET A 59 0.12 9.97 22.39
N ASN A 60 -0.31 11.16 22.82
CA ASN A 60 0.23 11.91 23.96
C ASN A 60 -0.95 12.32 24.86
N HIS A 61 -1.00 11.82 26.10
CA HIS A 61 -2.08 12.04 27.08
C HIS A 61 -3.49 11.98 26.43
N ASP A 62 -3.80 10.84 25.80
CA ASP A 62 -5.08 10.56 25.12
C ASP A 62 -5.39 11.39 23.86
N GLN A 63 -4.45 12.21 23.39
CA GLN A 63 -4.61 12.98 22.17
C GLN A 63 -3.59 12.55 21.10
N SER A 64 -4.04 12.41 19.86
CA SER A 64 -3.11 12.22 18.74
C SER A 64 -2.21 13.44 18.62
N SER A 65 -0.91 13.20 18.47
CA SER A 65 0.08 14.26 18.39
C SER A 65 1.16 13.93 17.37
N ILE A 66 1.68 14.99 16.76
CA ILE A 66 2.90 15.00 15.96
C ILE A 66 3.85 16.01 16.59
N GLU A 67 5.10 15.59 16.81
CA GLU A 67 6.17 16.38 17.41
C GLU A 67 7.37 16.39 16.48
N LEU A 68 7.98 17.55 16.31
CA LEU A 68 9.26 17.73 15.61
C LEU A 68 10.29 18.23 16.61
N TYR A 69 11.51 17.69 16.51
CA TYR A 69 12.60 17.99 17.44
C TYR A 69 13.78 18.66 16.73
N ASP A 70 14.45 19.57 17.42
CA ASP A 70 15.74 20.12 16.99
C ASP A 70 16.89 19.12 17.18
N GLU A 71 18.12 19.56 16.89
CA GLU A 71 19.36 18.81 17.05
C GLU A 71 19.58 18.30 18.48
N ASN A 72 19.15 19.07 19.49
CA ASN A 72 19.31 18.81 20.92
C ASN A 72 18.17 17.96 21.50
N GLY A 73 17.14 17.64 20.70
CA GLY A 73 15.98 16.88 21.14
C GLY A 73 14.87 17.72 21.77
N SER A 74 14.92 19.06 21.62
CA SER A 74 13.87 19.96 22.08
C SER A 74 12.75 20.05 21.06
N VAL A 75 11.50 20.13 21.52
CA VAL A 75 10.34 20.27 20.63
C VAL A 75 10.36 21.64 19.97
N VAL A 76 10.54 21.67 18.65
CA VAL A 76 10.44 22.91 17.85
C VAL A 76 9.04 23.16 17.33
N TRP A 77 8.25 22.09 17.18
CA TRP A 77 6.87 22.17 16.74
C TRP A 77 6.08 20.95 17.23
N ARG A 78 4.83 21.17 17.61
CA ARG A 78 3.89 20.11 17.98
C ARG A 78 2.51 20.46 17.48
N SER A 79 1.78 19.47 16.98
CA SER A 79 0.33 19.55 16.79
C SER A 79 -0.34 18.36 17.46
N PRO A 80 -1.45 18.56 18.18
CA PRO A 80 -2.02 19.85 18.54
C PRO A 80 -1.12 20.59 19.56
N SER A 81 -0.81 21.85 19.27
CA SER A 81 -0.27 22.79 20.26
C SER A 81 -1.42 23.24 21.16
N GLY A 82 -1.19 23.48 22.44
CA GLY A 82 -2.20 23.71 23.49
C GLY A 82 -3.25 24.83 23.32
N SER A 83 -3.56 25.32 22.12
CA SER A 83 -4.76 26.09 21.83
C SER A 83 -5.47 25.56 20.58
N LYS A 84 -6.59 24.87 20.81
CA LYS A 84 -7.71 24.59 19.89
C LYS A 84 -7.44 24.79 18.38
N ILE A 85 -6.91 23.78 17.71
CA ILE A 85 -7.12 23.65 16.26
C ILE A 85 -8.35 22.77 16.08
N LYS A 86 -9.44 23.35 15.52
CA LYS A 86 -10.61 22.56 15.10
C LYS A 86 -10.27 21.82 13.79
N PRO A 87 -10.64 20.53 13.66
CA PRO A 87 -10.42 19.79 12.42
C PRO A 87 -11.07 20.48 11.21
N VAL A 88 -10.43 20.36 10.04
CA VAL A 88 -11.07 20.64 8.75
C VAL A 88 -12.14 19.58 8.53
N GLU A 89 -13.41 19.97 8.46
CA GLU A 89 -14.50 19.08 8.03
C GLU A 89 -14.35 18.81 6.53
N VAL A 90 -13.79 17.65 6.19
CA VAL A 90 -13.80 17.16 4.81
C VAL A 90 -15.19 16.55 4.59
N HIS A 91 -15.95 17.18 3.69
CA HIS A 91 -17.31 16.81 3.31
C HIS A 91 -17.33 15.52 2.47
#